data_AF-A0A931K0T9-F1
#
_entry.id   AF-A0A931K0T9-F1
#
_cell.length_a   1.000
_cell.length_b   1.000
_cell.length_c   1.000
_cell.angle_alpha   90.00
_cell.angle_beta   90.00
_cell.angle_gamma   90.00
#
_symmetry.space_group_name_H-M   'P 1'
#
loop_
_entity.id
_entity.type
_entity.pdbx_description
1 polymer ?
#
loop_
_entity_poly.entity_id
_entity_poly.type
_entity_poly.pdbx_seq_one_letter_code
_entity_poly.pdbx_strand_id
1 'polypeptide(L)'
;MIPEPIDRRGFLARGVGLAAGLAAWAAAAPRACAEPESGFRPSSHGFAFVNSFEGVPLPRSIREGQGLLARALRAGLKGELPSTFGLCGGMSLAAADYYHANIKPPADTKPPKQGTPLYEYLYQRQTDSLGENVVMAAKFLQWMTLPDAGEGSCEAMSREELKGVPDRLMKGELVPLGLSLVRAKGNASSDAPEGLPWQNHQVLAYRWEAGPEFAHFWIYDPNHPHDDSVRLVNLAAGSAVPARHGYELRWGDRSRPVRGVFPMPYEPKRPPKL
;
A
#
# COMPACT_ATOMS: atom_id res chain seq x y z
N MET A 1 63.93 27.94 -38.26
CA MET A 1 64.30 26.57 -38.62
C MET A 1 63.03 25.74 -38.52
N ILE A 2 62.47 25.36 -39.68
CA ILE A 2 61.29 24.50 -39.87
C ILE A 2 61.80 23.04 -39.78
N PRO A 3 61.08 22.10 -39.12
CA PRO A 3 59.99 21.35 -39.78
C PRO A 3 58.68 21.23 -38.96
N GLU A 4 57.59 21.77 -39.55
CA GLU A 4 56.34 21.11 -40.02
C GLU A 4 56.19 19.57 -39.83
N PRO A 5 54.96 19.01 -39.92
CA PRO A 5 54.19 18.47 -38.80
C PRO A 5 53.95 16.95 -38.90
N ILE A 6 53.44 16.33 -37.84
CA ILE A 6 52.87 14.98 -37.94
C ILE A 6 51.36 15.10 -38.14
N ASP A 7 50.95 15.02 -39.41
CA ASP A 7 49.61 14.64 -39.86
C ASP A 7 49.38 13.15 -39.54
N ARG A 8 48.31 12.85 -38.81
CA ARG A 8 47.64 11.53 -38.85
C ARG A 8 46.15 11.72 -39.09
N ARG A 9 45.77 11.94 -40.35
CA ARG A 9 44.43 11.69 -40.88
C ARG A 9 43.96 10.27 -40.54
N GLY A 10 42.76 10.21 -40.01
CA GLY A 10 41.71 9.29 -40.46
C GLY A 10 41.69 7.89 -39.83
N PHE A 11 40.77 7.69 -38.89
CA PHE A 11 39.68 6.73 -39.08
C PHE A 11 38.50 7.04 -38.15
N LEU A 12 37.36 7.34 -38.77
CA LEU A 12 36.03 7.32 -38.16
C LEU A 12 35.63 5.87 -37.88
N ALA A 13 35.29 5.55 -36.64
CA ALA A 13 34.35 4.48 -36.28
C ALA A 13 33.84 4.79 -34.85
N ARG A 14 32.61 5.30 -34.71
CA ARG A 14 31.41 4.52 -34.34
C ARG A 14 31.64 3.64 -33.11
N GLY A 15 31.01 4.01 -32.00
CA GLY A 15 30.93 3.17 -30.81
C GLY A 15 30.31 3.86 -29.60
N VAL A 16 29.06 4.31 -29.73
CA VAL A 16 28.20 4.62 -28.58
C VAL A 16 27.81 3.28 -27.92
N GLY A 17 27.95 3.17 -26.60
CA GLY A 17 27.43 2.06 -25.79
C GLY A 17 28.30 1.86 -24.54
N LEU A 18 27.81 1.76 -23.31
CA LEU A 18 26.48 1.35 -22.84
C LEU A 18 25.94 2.33 -21.79
N ALA A 19 24.84 3.01 -22.11
CA ALA A 19 23.83 3.38 -21.11
C ALA A 19 22.80 2.25 -21.12
N ALA A 20 22.99 1.24 -20.28
CA ALA A 20 22.04 0.15 -20.11
C ALA A 20 21.23 0.41 -18.83
N GLY A 21 19.92 0.57 -19.01
CA GLY A 21 18.97 0.77 -17.90
C GLY A 21 17.80 1.72 -18.22
N LEU A 22 17.46 1.95 -19.50
CA LEU A 22 16.25 2.70 -19.86
C LEU A 22 15.06 1.74 -19.94
N ALA A 23 14.06 2.07 -19.12
CA ALA A 23 12.66 1.67 -19.15
C ALA A 23 12.23 0.72 -20.28
N ALA A 24 12.01 -0.55 -19.94
CA ALA A 24 11.17 -1.44 -20.74
C ALA A 24 9.76 -1.52 -20.13
N TRP A 25 9.01 -0.42 -20.23
CA TRP A 25 7.56 -0.49 -20.38
C TRP A 25 7.26 -0.11 -21.83
N ALA A 26 7.52 -1.05 -22.74
CA ALA A 26 7.19 -0.87 -24.14
C ALA A 26 5.68 -1.04 -24.33
N ALA A 27 5.00 0.10 -24.53
CA ALA A 27 3.84 0.30 -25.38
C ALA A 27 2.74 -0.79 -25.33
N ALA A 28 2.13 -1.00 -24.16
CA ALA A 28 0.72 -1.37 -24.19
C ALA A 28 -0.08 -0.10 -24.55
N ALA A 29 -0.97 -0.18 -25.54
CA ALA A 29 -1.95 0.87 -25.81
C ALA A 29 -2.60 1.33 -24.48
N PRO A 30 -2.98 2.61 -24.33
CA PRO A 30 -3.64 3.08 -23.10
C PRO A 30 -4.80 2.14 -22.76
N ARG A 31 -4.63 1.34 -21.71
CA ARG A 31 -5.69 0.47 -21.19
C ARG A 31 -6.42 1.28 -20.14
N ALA A 32 -7.21 2.23 -20.63
CA ALA A 32 -8.20 2.89 -19.82
C ALA A 32 -9.39 1.92 -19.67
N CYS A 33 -9.43 1.14 -18.59
CA CYS A 33 -10.72 0.65 -18.11
C CYS A 33 -11.47 1.88 -17.59
N ALA A 34 -12.41 2.40 -18.39
CA ALA A 34 -13.16 3.62 -18.07
C ALA A 34 -13.99 3.48 -16.78
N GLU A 35 -14.31 2.25 -16.37
CA GLU A 35 -15.04 1.91 -15.15
C GLU A 35 -14.38 0.69 -14.46
N PRO A 36 -14.50 0.53 -13.13
CA PRO A 36 -14.03 -0.67 -12.45
C PRO A 36 -14.79 -1.89 -12.95
N GLU A 37 -14.09 -2.92 -13.42
CA GLU A 37 -14.70 -4.21 -13.81
C GLU A 37 -15.53 -4.83 -12.66
N SER A 38 -15.13 -4.58 -11.42
CA SER A 38 -15.91 -4.98 -10.24
C SER A 38 -17.21 -4.17 -10.08
N GLY A 39 -17.26 -2.90 -10.48
CA GLY A 39 -18.35 -2.00 -10.06
C GLY A 39 -18.32 -1.64 -8.56
N PHE A 40 -17.30 -2.07 -7.81
CA PHE A 40 -17.07 -1.58 -6.44
C PHE A 40 -16.78 -0.08 -6.48
N ARG A 41 -17.31 0.64 -5.48
CA ARG A 41 -17.16 2.09 -5.30
C ARG A 41 -17.08 2.42 -3.81
N PRO A 42 -16.03 3.10 -3.32
CA PRO A 42 -15.89 3.52 -1.92
C PRO A 42 -17.16 4.18 -1.34
N SER A 43 -17.78 5.08 -2.12
CA SER A 43 -19.00 5.82 -1.74
C SER A 43 -20.21 4.96 -1.46
N SER A 44 -20.31 3.79 -2.10
CA SER A 44 -21.48 2.90 -2.02
C SER A 44 -21.22 1.60 -1.27
N HIS A 45 -19.96 1.14 -1.26
CA HIS A 45 -19.56 -0.18 -0.78
C HIS A 45 -18.50 -0.15 0.32
N GLY A 46 -17.92 1.02 0.62
CA GLY A 46 -17.06 1.23 1.77
C GLY A 46 -17.84 1.54 3.05
N PHE A 47 -17.18 1.44 4.20
CA PHE A 47 -17.75 1.91 5.46
C PHE A 47 -17.82 3.44 5.50
N ALA A 48 -18.87 3.96 6.13
CA ALA A 48 -19.15 5.40 6.27
C ALA A 48 -18.38 6.10 7.41
N PHE A 49 -17.57 5.35 8.17
CA PHE A 49 -16.78 5.86 9.28
C PHE A 49 -15.28 5.83 8.98
N VAL A 50 -14.55 6.79 9.55
CA VAL A 50 -13.09 6.87 9.47
C VAL A 50 -12.47 5.75 10.30
N ASN A 51 -11.38 5.18 9.79
CA ASN A 51 -10.52 4.21 10.48
C ASN A 51 -9.80 4.82 11.70
N SER A 52 -10.55 5.01 12.79
CA SER A 52 -10.05 5.54 14.06
C SER A 52 -10.85 4.93 15.21
N PHE A 53 -10.28 3.94 15.88
CA PHE A 53 -10.92 3.19 16.95
C PHE A 53 -10.34 3.59 18.30
N GLU A 54 -11.21 3.75 19.30
CA GLU A 54 -10.79 4.02 20.67
C GLU A 54 -10.15 2.79 21.31
N GLY A 55 -9.09 3.01 22.09
CA GLY A 55 -8.42 1.98 22.88
C GLY A 55 -6.96 1.79 22.49
N VAL A 56 -6.42 0.61 22.77
CA VAL A 56 -5.02 0.26 22.49
C VAL A 56 -4.92 -0.79 21.38
N PRO A 57 -3.93 -0.69 20.46
CA PRO A 57 -3.74 -1.60 19.32
C PRO A 57 -3.14 -2.96 19.73
N LEU A 58 -3.67 -3.57 20.79
CA LEU A 58 -3.19 -4.85 21.30
C LEU A 58 -4.17 -5.98 20.99
N PRO A 59 -3.68 -7.16 20.53
CA PRO A 59 -4.42 -8.42 20.57
C PRO A 59 -5.15 -8.58 21.88
N ARG A 60 -6.41 -9.05 21.82
CA ARG A 60 -7.19 -9.36 23.03
C ARG A 60 -6.41 -10.26 23.98
N SER A 61 -5.70 -11.25 23.43
CA SER A 61 -4.81 -12.16 24.18
C SER A 61 -3.68 -11.45 24.92
N ILE A 62 -3.15 -10.34 24.41
CA ILE A 62 -2.11 -9.55 25.08
C ILE A 62 -2.74 -8.54 26.04
N ARG A 63 -3.83 -7.88 25.62
CA ARG A 63 -4.56 -6.87 26.40
C ARG A 63 -5.16 -7.44 27.67
N GLU A 64 -5.83 -8.58 27.57
CA GLU A 64 -6.56 -9.26 28.65
C GLU A 64 -5.78 -10.45 29.23
N GLY A 65 -4.70 -10.89 28.56
CA GLY A 65 -3.91 -12.04 29.00
C GLY A 65 -3.22 -11.80 30.33
N GLN A 66 -3.42 -12.73 31.28
CA GLN A 66 -2.85 -12.64 32.62
C GLN A 66 -1.44 -13.26 32.73
N GLY A 67 -0.98 -13.98 31.69
CA GLY A 67 0.32 -14.65 31.65
C GLY A 67 1.51 -13.69 31.68
N LEU A 68 2.66 -14.17 32.15
CA LEU A 68 3.90 -13.39 32.29
C LEU A 68 4.34 -12.76 30.97
N LEU A 69 4.25 -13.48 29.85
CA LEU A 69 4.60 -12.96 28.52
C LEU A 69 3.70 -11.79 28.11
N ALA A 70 2.38 -11.91 28.27
CA ALA A 70 1.43 -10.84 27.95
C ALA A 70 1.65 -9.60 28.83
N ARG A 71 1.95 -9.81 30.13
CA ARG A 71 2.30 -8.72 31.06
C ARG A 71 3.62 -8.04 30.68
N ALA A 72 4.64 -8.81 30.29
CA ALA A 72 5.93 -8.29 29.86
C ALA A 72 5.81 -7.49 28.56
N LEU A 73 5.07 -7.98 27.56
CA LEU A 73 4.79 -7.26 26.32
C LEU A 73 4.03 -5.95 26.59
N ARG A 74 2.99 -5.97 27.44
CA ARG A 74 2.29 -4.74 27.86
C ARG A 74 3.20 -3.76 28.60
N ALA A 75 4.10 -4.25 29.44
CA ALA A 75 5.04 -3.41 30.18
C ALA A 75 6.10 -2.80 29.26
N GLY A 76 6.60 -3.54 28.28
CA GLY A 76 7.54 -3.04 27.27
C GLY A 76 6.94 -2.00 26.32
N LEU A 77 5.62 -1.95 26.21
CA LEU A 77 4.87 -1.00 25.38
C LEU A 77 4.27 0.18 26.17
N LYS A 78 4.45 0.21 27.51
CA LYS A 78 3.87 1.26 28.37
C LYS A 78 4.50 2.62 28.02
N GLY A 79 3.67 3.57 27.59
CA GLY A 79 4.07 4.95 27.27
C GLY A 79 4.13 5.27 25.77
N GLU A 80 4.09 4.26 24.89
CA GLU A 80 4.17 4.44 23.43
C GLU A 80 2.86 4.08 22.70
N LEU A 81 1.88 3.52 23.41
CA LEU A 81 0.63 3.08 22.79
C LEU A 81 -0.34 4.26 22.63
N PRO A 82 -0.80 4.55 21.41
CA PRO A 82 -1.79 5.59 21.19
C PRO A 82 -3.13 5.20 21.82
N SER A 83 -3.92 6.20 22.21
CA SER A 83 -5.31 6.04 22.70
C SER A 83 -6.30 5.79 21.57
N THR A 84 -5.85 5.91 20.32
CA THR A 84 -6.59 5.62 19.10
C THR A 84 -5.74 4.75 18.18
N PHE A 85 -6.36 3.86 17.42
CA PHE A 85 -5.66 2.99 16.47
C PHE A 85 -6.51 2.70 15.24
N GLY A 86 -5.87 2.18 14.19
CA GLY A 86 -6.54 1.77 12.95
C GLY A 86 -6.75 0.26 12.86
N LEU A 87 -7.86 -0.13 12.23
CA LEU A 87 -8.16 -1.45 11.70
C LEU A 87 -8.21 -1.40 10.15
N CYS A 88 -7.28 -0.69 9.51
CA CYS A 88 -7.32 -0.44 8.07
C CYS A 88 -7.33 -1.72 7.21
N GLY A 89 -6.56 -2.74 7.60
CA GLY A 89 -6.61 -4.05 6.96
C GLY A 89 -7.96 -4.72 7.18
N GLY A 90 -8.48 -4.66 8.41
CA GLY A 90 -9.79 -5.21 8.74
C GLY A 90 -10.94 -4.57 7.96
N MET A 91 -10.93 -3.24 7.85
CA MET A 91 -11.91 -2.49 7.08
C MET A 91 -11.79 -2.72 5.59
N SER A 92 -10.57 -2.81 5.04
CA SER A 92 -10.34 -3.11 3.63
C SER A 92 -10.87 -4.49 3.24
N LEU A 93 -10.54 -5.51 4.04
CA LEU A 93 -11.00 -6.88 3.83
C LEU A 93 -12.52 -6.98 4.01
N ALA A 94 -13.07 -6.36 5.06
CA ALA A 94 -14.51 -6.36 5.30
C ALA A 94 -15.28 -5.62 4.20
N ALA A 95 -14.80 -4.50 3.67
CA ALA A 95 -15.47 -3.81 2.55
C ALA A 95 -15.58 -4.73 1.32
N ALA A 96 -14.53 -5.49 1.01
CA ALA A 96 -14.57 -6.51 -0.04
C ALA A 96 -15.59 -7.62 0.29
N ASP A 97 -15.63 -8.08 1.54
CA ASP A 97 -16.58 -9.12 1.99
C ASP A 97 -18.05 -8.69 1.86
N TYR A 98 -18.39 -7.45 2.28
CA TYR A 98 -19.73 -6.89 2.13
C TYR A 98 -20.13 -6.78 0.66
N TYR A 99 -19.21 -6.29 -0.18
CA TYR A 99 -19.42 -6.20 -1.62
C TYR A 99 -19.65 -7.58 -2.25
N HIS A 100 -18.79 -8.57 -2.00
CA HIS A 100 -18.93 -9.92 -2.56
C HIS A 100 -20.16 -10.66 -2.03
N ALA A 101 -20.61 -10.36 -0.81
CA ALA A 101 -21.85 -10.89 -0.25
C ALA A 101 -23.11 -10.19 -0.78
N ASN A 102 -22.96 -9.11 -1.57
CA ASN A 102 -24.03 -8.23 -2.00
C ASN A 102 -24.86 -7.67 -0.82
N ILE A 103 -24.16 -7.31 0.27
CA ILE A 103 -24.72 -6.72 1.49
C ILE A 103 -24.21 -5.28 1.59
N LYS A 104 -25.11 -4.32 1.82
CA LYS A 104 -24.69 -2.95 2.09
C LYS A 104 -23.97 -2.87 3.43
N PRO A 105 -22.79 -2.22 3.52
CA PRO A 105 -22.18 -1.91 4.80
C PRO A 105 -23.12 -1.05 5.66
N PRO A 106 -22.94 -1.06 7.00
CA PRO A 106 -23.69 -0.19 7.90
C PRO A 106 -23.53 1.27 7.52
N ALA A 107 -24.64 2.02 7.61
CA ALA A 107 -24.67 3.45 7.33
C ALA A 107 -24.11 4.30 8.50
N ASP A 108 -23.72 3.67 9.60
CA ASP A 108 -23.11 4.35 10.75
C ASP A 108 -21.87 5.13 10.34
N THR A 109 -21.81 6.41 10.71
CA THR A 109 -20.65 7.28 10.45
C THR A 109 -19.65 7.28 11.61
N LYS A 110 -19.94 6.53 12.67
CA LYS A 110 -19.05 6.34 13.82
C LYS A 110 -18.53 4.90 13.84
N PRO A 111 -17.24 4.70 14.14
CA PRO A 111 -16.67 3.36 14.29
C PRO A 111 -17.42 2.55 15.36
N PRO A 112 -17.63 1.24 15.14
CA PRO A 112 -18.31 0.38 16.10
C PRO A 112 -17.53 0.30 17.41
N LYS A 113 -18.25 0.29 18.54
CA LYS A 113 -17.65 0.13 19.86
C LYS A 113 -17.04 -1.26 20.03
N GLN A 114 -15.97 -1.35 20.83
CA GLN A 114 -15.37 -2.63 21.20
C GLN A 114 -16.42 -3.61 21.77
N GLY A 115 -16.32 -4.89 21.41
CA GLY A 115 -17.27 -5.92 21.84
C GLY A 115 -18.56 -6.01 21.01
N THR A 116 -18.83 -5.06 20.10
CA THR A 116 -19.95 -5.19 19.16
C THR A 116 -19.63 -6.20 18.05
N PRO A 117 -20.63 -6.87 17.44
CA PRO A 117 -20.39 -7.84 16.37
C PRO A 117 -19.58 -7.28 15.19
N LEU A 118 -19.84 -6.03 14.78
CA LEU A 118 -19.08 -5.40 13.70
C LEU A 118 -17.63 -5.15 14.11
N TYR A 119 -17.38 -4.65 15.33
CA TYR A 119 -16.02 -4.41 15.80
C TYR A 119 -15.21 -5.71 15.83
N GLU A 120 -15.76 -6.78 16.42
CA GLU A 120 -15.07 -8.06 16.52
C GLU A 120 -14.80 -8.65 15.13
N TYR A 121 -15.72 -8.44 14.18
CA TYR A 121 -15.50 -8.81 12.78
C TYR A 121 -14.34 -8.04 12.16
N LEU A 122 -14.34 -6.71 12.25
CA LEU A 122 -13.25 -5.88 11.73
C LEU A 122 -11.90 -6.23 12.36
N TYR A 123 -11.89 -6.52 13.65
CA TYR A 123 -10.70 -6.94 14.38
C TYR A 123 -10.16 -8.29 13.89
N GLN A 124 -11.05 -9.27 13.68
CA GLN A 124 -10.69 -10.56 13.10
C GLN A 124 -10.13 -10.38 11.68
N ARG A 125 -10.79 -9.58 10.84
CA ARG A 125 -10.29 -9.29 9.48
C ARG A 125 -8.97 -8.53 9.51
N GLN A 126 -8.72 -7.67 10.49
CA GLN A 126 -7.42 -7.03 10.66
C GLN A 126 -6.33 -8.08 10.93
N THR A 127 -6.62 -9.08 11.74
CA THR A 127 -5.70 -10.20 11.99
C THR A 127 -5.49 -11.03 10.73
N ASP A 128 -6.58 -11.38 10.02
CA ASP A 128 -6.53 -12.12 8.76
C ASP A 128 -5.68 -11.40 7.69
N SER A 129 -5.77 -10.06 7.63
CA SER A 129 -5.00 -9.24 6.68
C SER A 129 -3.49 -9.38 6.84
N LEU A 130 -3.02 -9.75 8.04
CA LEU A 130 -1.60 -9.97 8.31
C LEU A 130 -1.11 -11.35 7.82
N GLY A 131 -2.00 -12.17 7.26
CA GLY A 131 -1.73 -13.50 6.75
C GLY A 131 -1.56 -14.56 7.85
N GLU A 132 -1.49 -15.82 7.43
CA GLU A 132 -1.15 -16.93 8.32
C GLU A 132 0.19 -16.65 9.03
N ASN A 133 0.27 -16.99 10.32
CA ASN A 133 1.46 -16.78 11.15
C ASN A 133 2.02 -15.34 11.11
N VAL A 134 1.19 -14.33 10.85
CA VAL A 134 1.55 -12.90 10.79
C VAL A 134 2.69 -12.58 9.80
N VAL A 135 2.83 -13.37 8.73
CA VAL A 135 3.88 -13.19 7.72
C VAL A 135 3.90 -11.79 7.13
N MET A 136 2.73 -11.16 6.92
CA MET A 136 2.70 -9.80 6.37
C MET A 136 3.09 -8.74 7.40
N ALA A 137 2.94 -9.00 8.71
CA ALA A 137 3.51 -8.12 9.73
C ALA A 137 5.05 -8.16 9.68
N ALA A 138 5.65 -9.33 9.47
CA ALA A 138 7.08 -9.47 9.24
C ALA A 138 7.52 -8.77 7.93
N LYS A 139 6.71 -8.86 6.87
CA LYS A 139 6.96 -8.12 5.61
C LYS A 139 6.99 -6.61 5.84
N PHE A 140 6.02 -6.03 6.56
CA PHE A 140 6.06 -4.61 6.92
C PHE A 140 7.33 -4.23 7.70
N LEU A 141 7.70 -5.04 8.70
CA LEU A 141 8.93 -4.83 9.48
C LEU A 141 10.18 -4.85 8.60
N GLN A 142 10.28 -5.81 7.68
CA GLN A 142 11.36 -5.87 6.71
C GLN A 142 11.37 -4.64 5.80
N TRP A 143 10.23 -4.23 5.25
CA TRP A 143 10.14 -3.09 4.32
C TRP A 143 10.52 -1.77 4.99
N MET A 144 10.28 -1.63 6.30
CA MET A 144 10.72 -0.47 7.09
C MET A 144 12.26 -0.32 7.13
N THR A 145 13.02 -1.40 6.91
CA THR A 145 14.50 -1.37 6.92
C THR A 145 15.13 -1.25 5.53
N LEU A 146 14.35 -1.40 4.46
CA LEU A 146 14.85 -1.30 3.09
C LEU A 146 15.17 0.16 2.70
N PRO A 147 16.07 0.39 1.73
CA PRO A 147 16.20 1.68 1.06
C PRO A 147 14.92 2.07 0.31
N ASP A 148 14.76 3.35 -0.01
CA ASP A 148 13.62 3.80 -0.82
C ASP A 148 13.78 3.47 -2.32
N ALA A 149 14.95 3.74 -2.90
CA ALA A 149 15.27 3.52 -4.31
C ALA A 149 16.52 2.65 -4.53
N GLY A 150 16.66 2.08 -5.74
CA GLY A 150 17.78 1.21 -6.12
C GLY A 150 17.46 -0.29 -6.07
N GLU A 151 18.46 -1.13 -6.31
CA GLU A 151 18.30 -2.58 -6.26
C GLU A 151 17.97 -3.04 -4.83
N GLY A 152 16.96 -3.91 -4.67
CA GLY A 152 16.50 -4.38 -3.37
C GLY A 152 15.75 -3.33 -2.52
N SER A 153 15.39 -2.18 -3.10
CA SER A 153 14.65 -1.13 -2.41
C SER A 153 13.15 -1.37 -2.37
N CYS A 154 12.42 -0.59 -1.57
CA CYS A 154 10.96 -0.57 -1.57
C CYS A 154 10.39 -0.32 -2.98
N GLU A 155 10.93 0.64 -3.74
CA GLU A 155 10.51 0.92 -5.12
C GLU A 155 10.68 -0.31 -6.04
N ALA A 156 11.88 -0.90 -6.07
CA ALA A 156 12.17 -2.04 -6.93
C ALA A 156 11.31 -3.26 -6.58
N MET A 157 11.15 -3.55 -5.28
CA MET A 157 10.31 -4.65 -4.81
C MET A 157 8.83 -4.40 -5.09
N SER A 158 8.34 -3.16 -4.95
CA SER A 158 6.95 -2.81 -5.28
C SER A 158 6.65 -3.07 -6.75
N ARG A 159 7.59 -2.72 -7.63
CA ARG A 159 7.46 -2.96 -9.07
C ARG A 159 7.33 -4.44 -9.39
N GLU A 160 8.09 -5.29 -8.70
CA GLU A 160 8.02 -6.74 -8.87
C GLU A 160 6.69 -7.31 -8.35
N GLU A 161 6.34 -6.97 -7.11
CA GLU A 161 5.16 -7.47 -6.40
C GLU A 161 3.84 -7.07 -7.08
N LEU A 162 3.80 -5.91 -7.75
CA LEU A 162 2.61 -5.39 -8.39
C LEU A 162 2.40 -5.87 -9.83
N LYS A 163 3.34 -6.59 -10.45
CA LYS A 163 3.25 -7.00 -11.88
C LYS A 163 1.92 -7.66 -12.24
N GLY A 164 1.40 -8.52 -11.37
CA GLY A 164 0.14 -9.25 -11.59
C GLY A 164 -1.12 -8.54 -11.11
N VAL A 165 -1.02 -7.44 -10.36
CA VAL A 165 -2.19 -6.78 -9.76
C VAL A 165 -3.09 -6.12 -10.82
N PRO A 166 -2.58 -5.41 -11.84
CA PRO A 166 -3.41 -4.88 -12.92
C PRO A 166 -4.30 -5.94 -13.58
N ASP A 167 -3.75 -7.12 -13.88
CA ASP A 167 -4.50 -8.20 -14.54
C ASP A 167 -5.62 -8.75 -13.65
N ARG A 168 -5.43 -8.77 -12.32
CA ARG A 168 -6.46 -9.17 -11.36
C ARG A 168 -7.59 -8.14 -11.30
N LEU A 169 -7.24 -6.86 -11.21
CA LEU A 169 -8.21 -5.75 -11.19
C LEU A 169 -9.00 -5.66 -12.50
N MET A 170 -8.35 -5.92 -13.63
CA MET A 170 -9.02 -6.02 -14.95
C MET A 170 -9.94 -7.24 -15.08
N LYS A 171 -9.86 -8.23 -14.18
CA LYS A 171 -10.81 -9.36 -14.10
C LYS A 171 -11.92 -9.11 -13.06
N GLY A 172 -12.00 -7.90 -12.52
CA GLY A 172 -12.97 -7.53 -11.49
C GLY A 172 -12.63 -8.02 -10.08
N GLU A 173 -11.41 -8.53 -9.83
CA GLU A 173 -10.98 -8.85 -8.47
C GLU A 173 -10.77 -7.57 -7.65
N LEU A 174 -11.03 -7.64 -6.34
CA LEU A 174 -10.62 -6.61 -5.39
C LEU A 174 -9.30 -7.06 -4.73
N VAL A 175 -8.31 -6.17 -4.66
CA VAL A 175 -6.96 -6.50 -4.22
C VAL A 175 -6.56 -5.64 -3.02
N PRO A 176 -6.52 -6.19 -1.80
CA PRO A 176 -5.93 -5.51 -0.66
C PRO A 176 -4.44 -5.21 -0.91
N LEU A 177 -4.01 -4.00 -0.58
CA LEU A 177 -2.63 -3.53 -0.73
C LEU A 177 -2.08 -3.06 0.62
N GLY A 178 -0.84 -3.41 0.91
CA GLY A 178 -0.06 -2.89 2.03
C GLY A 178 0.78 -1.71 1.57
N LEU A 179 0.77 -0.62 2.34
CA LEU A 179 1.51 0.61 2.07
C LEU A 179 2.57 0.81 3.15
N SER A 180 3.84 0.72 2.78
CA SER A 180 4.95 1.11 3.66
C SER A 180 5.10 2.63 3.63
N LEU A 181 4.81 3.27 4.77
CA LEU A 181 4.75 4.73 4.91
C LEU A 181 5.82 5.29 5.85
N VAL A 182 6.37 4.46 6.71
CA VAL A 182 7.38 4.84 7.71
C VAL A 182 8.65 3.99 7.52
N ARG A 183 9.76 4.48 8.05
CA ARG A 183 11.01 3.72 8.14
C ARG A 183 11.30 3.31 9.58
N ALA A 184 12.12 2.26 9.72
CA ALA A 184 12.67 1.88 11.00
C ALA A 184 13.66 2.95 11.51
N LYS A 185 13.72 3.10 12.83
CA LYS A 185 14.70 3.98 13.48
C LYS A 185 16.12 3.64 13.03
N GLY A 186 16.89 4.65 12.65
CA GLY A 186 18.28 4.46 12.19
C GLY A 186 18.45 3.95 10.76
N ASN A 187 17.37 3.69 10.02
CA ASN A 187 17.47 3.46 8.57
C ASN A 187 17.80 4.77 7.85
N ALA A 188 19.08 5.07 7.66
CA ALA A 188 19.55 6.29 6.99
C ALA A 188 19.39 6.25 5.46
N SER A 189 19.02 5.09 4.90
CA SER A 189 18.78 4.91 3.46
C SER A 189 17.34 5.25 3.06
N SER A 190 16.60 5.94 3.93
CA SER A 190 15.25 6.42 3.67
C SER A 190 15.02 7.80 4.30
N ASP A 191 14.29 8.67 3.60
CA ASP A 191 13.89 10.00 4.08
C ASP A 191 12.47 10.04 4.66
N ALA A 192 11.77 8.91 4.63
CA ALA A 192 10.47 8.75 5.27
C ALA A 192 10.54 9.01 6.79
N PRO A 193 9.42 9.40 7.42
CA PRO A 193 9.38 9.56 8.86
C PRO A 193 9.71 8.24 9.57
N GLU A 194 10.51 8.34 10.65
CA GLU A 194 10.66 7.23 11.58
C GLU A 194 9.31 6.88 12.18
N GLY A 195 9.04 5.59 12.31
CA GLY A 195 7.78 5.15 12.88
C GLY A 195 7.80 3.70 13.28
N LEU A 196 6.64 3.27 13.73
CA LEU A 196 6.34 1.94 14.23
C LEU A 196 5.46 1.21 13.22
N PRO A 197 5.44 -0.14 13.24
CA PRO A 197 4.77 -0.92 12.20
C PRO A 197 3.30 -0.58 11.98
N TRP A 198 2.58 -0.21 13.04
CA TRP A 198 1.17 0.18 12.99
C TRP A 198 0.91 1.57 12.38
N GLN A 199 1.95 2.31 12.00
CA GLN A 199 1.85 3.55 11.23
C GLN A 199 1.99 3.33 9.71
N ASN A 200 2.29 2.09 9.30
CA ASN A 200 2.02 1.65 7.93
C ASN A 200 0.53 1.43 7.73
N HIS A 201 0.09 1.27 6.47
CA HIS A 201 -1.33 1.31 6.14
C HIS A 201 -1.74 0.17 5.21
N GLN A 202 -3.04 -0.08 5.14
CA GLN A 202 -3.63 -1.04 4.22
C GLN A 202 -4.87 -0.42 3.57
N VAL A 203 -5.02 -0.67 2.27
CA VAL A 203 -6.10 -0.13 1.43
C VAL A 203 -6.63 -1.23 0.51
N LEU A 204 -7.76 -0.99 -0.15
CA LEU A 204 -8.35 -1.94 -1.10
C LEU A 204 -8.33 -1.36 -2.52
N ALA A 205 -7.50 -1.90 -3.40
CA ALA A 205 -7.54 -1.53 -4.81
C ALA A 205 -8.73 -2.19 -5.52
N TYR A 206 -9.45 -1.40 -6.31
CA TYR A 206 -10.66 -1.85 -7.01
C TYR A 206 -10.68 -1.50 -8.50
N ARG A 207 -9.72 -0.67 -8.95
CA ARG A 207 -9.54 -0.30 -10.36
C ARG A 207 -8.08 0.02 -10.62
N TRP A 208 -7.65 -0.26 -11.83
CA TRP A 208 -6.36 0.16 -12.37
C TRP A 208 -6.58 0.96 -13.64
N GLU A 209 -5.72 1.96 -13.86
CA GLU A 209 -5.69 2.75 -15.07
C GLU A 209 -4.24 3.09 -15.42
N ALA A 210 -3.89 2.95 -16.70
CA ALA A 210 -2.57 3.34 -17.18
C ALA A 210 -2.66 3.97 -18.57
N GLY A 211 -1.84 4.99 -18.78
CA GLY A 211 -1.58 5.63 -20.05
C GLY A 211 -0.08 5.78 -20.31
N PRO A 212 0.31 6.48 -21.38
CA PRO A 212 1.73 6.66 -21.73
C PRO A 212 2.55 7.35 -20.63
N GLU A 213 1.91 8.22 -19.84
CA GLU A 213 2.58 9.06 -18.85
C GLU A 213 2.07 8.86 -17.41
N PHE A 214 1.14 7.93 -17.19
CA PHE A 214 0.59 7.69 -15.86
C PHE A 214 0.22 6.24 -15.65
N ALA A 215 0.25 5.81 -14.40
CA ALA A 215 -0.36 4.56 -13.97
C ALA A 215 -0.83 4.73 -12.53
N HIS A 216 -2.08 4.41 -12.23
CA HIS A 216 -2.61 4.50 -10.87
C HIS A 216 -3.62 3.41 -10.55
N PHE A 217 -3.67 3.06 -9.27
CA PHE A 217 -4.74 2.28 -8.68
C PHE A 217 -5.76 3.24 -8.07
N TRP A 218 -7.05 3.04 -8.35
CA TRP A 218 -8.09 3.62 -7.51
C TRP A 218 -8.31 2.70 -6.31
N ILE A 219 -8.45 3.30 -5.14
CA ILE A 219 -8.48 2.56 -3.88
C ILE A 219 -9.64 3.01 -2.99
N TYR A 220 -10.17 2.08 -2.21
CA TYR A 220 -10.85 2.40 -0.97
C TYR A 220 -9.80 2.55 0.13
N ASP A 221 -9.68 3.75 0.68
CA ASP A 221 -8.89 4.01 1.87
C ASP A 221 -9.83 4.21 3.07
N PRO A 222 -9.78 3.33 4.09
CA PRO A 222 -10.57 3.46 5.32
C PRO A 222 -10.40 4.79 6.08
N ASN A 223 -9.34 5.56 5.82
CA ASN A 223 -9.16 6.90 6.39
C ASN A 223 -9.94 7.99 5.63
N HIS A 224 -10.50 7.68 4.47
CA HIS A 224 -11.21 8.59 3.57
C HIS A 224 -12.59 8.00 3.17
N PRO A 225 -13.53 7.85 4.13
CA PRO A 225 -14.85 7.30 3.84
C PRO A 225 -15.59 8.15 2.81
N HIS A 226 -16.34 7.48 1.94
CA HIS A 226 -17.09 8.07 0.82
C HIS A 226 -16.29 8.81 -0.26
N ASP A 227 -14.96 8.74 -0.24
CA ASP A 227 -14.12 9.40 -1.25
C ASP A 227 -13.77 8.42 -2.38
N ASP A 228 -14.45 8.58 -3.52
CA ASP A 228 -14.16 7.81 -4.74
C ASP A 228 -12.91 8.31 -5.48
N SER A 229 -12.30 9.44 -5.07
CA SER A 229 -11.17 10.09 -5.74
C SER A 229 -9.79 9.58 -5.30
N VAL A 230 -9.75 8.80 -4.22
CA VAL A 230 -8.50 8.34 -3.62
C VAL A 230 -7.78 7.37 -4.56
N ARG A 231 -6.51 7.67 -4.82
CA ARG A 231 -5.70 6.92 -5.77
C ARG A 231 -4.26 6.79 -5.32
N LEU A 232 -3.65 5.68 -5.70
CA LEU A 232 -2.24 5.40 -5.55
C LEU A 232 -1.57 5.55 -6.93
N VAL A 233 -0.82 6.64 -7.10
CA VAL A 233 -0.20 7.03 -8.37
C VAL A 233 1.23 6.54 -8.42
N ASN A 234 1.60 5.86 -9.50
CA ASN A 234 2.97 5.48 -9.80
C ASN A 234 3.70 6.69 -10.40
N LEU A 235 4.74 7.17 -9.70
CA LEU A 235 5.51 8.34 -10.11
C LEU A 235 6.61 8.03 -11.14
N ALA A 236 6.90 6.74 -11.38
CA ALA A 236 7.84 6.31 -12.41
C ALA A 236 7.20 6.19 -13.81
N ALA A 237 5.87 6.23 -13.90
CA ALA A 237 5.18 6.31 -15.19
C ALA A 237 5.36 7.73 -15.76
N GLY A 238 5.86 7.85 -16.99
CA GLY A 238 6.00 9.13 -17.70
C GLY A 238 7.20 10.02 -17.33
N SER A 239 7.99 9.69 -16.31
CA SER A 239 9.13 10.53 -15.88
C SER A 239 10.48 9.93 -16.28
N ALA A 240 11.35 10.74 -16.88
CA ALA A 240 12.77 10.42 -17.10
C ALA A 240 13.62 10.56 -15.82
N VAL A 241 13.06 11.14 -14.75
CA VAL A 241 13.71 11.31 -13.45
C VAL A 241 13.22 10.21 -12.50
N PRO A 242 14.10 9.42 -11.88
CA PRO A 242 13.72 8.45 -10.85
C PRO A 242 12.97 9.16 -9.72
N ALA A 243 11.73 8.77 -9.47
CA ALA A 243 11.01 9.25 -8.32
C ALA A 243 11.64 8.63 -7.06
N ARG A 244 11.98 9.45 -6.06
CA ARG A 244 12.56 8.98 -4.78
C ARG A 244 11.64 8.02 -4.04
N HIS A 245 10.34 8.13 -4.29
CA HIS A 245 9.28 7.23 -3.84
C HIS A 245 8.56 6.72 -5.08
N GLY A 246 8.42 5.41 -5.25
CA GLY A 246 7.78 4.85 -6.44
C GLY A 246 6.31 5.23 -6.58
N TYR A 247 5.65 5.58 -5.47
CA TYR A 247 4.23 5.85 -5.42
C TYR A 247 3.85 7.05 -4.53
N GLU A 248 2.70 7.64 -4.84
CA GLU A 248 2.03 8.66 -4.03
C GLU A 248 0.57 8.29 -3.80
N LEU A 249 0.14 8.36 -2.54
CA LEU A 249 -1.28 8.38 -2.19
C LEU A 249 -1.82 9.78 -2.42
N ARG A 250 -2.90 9.95 -3.19
CA ARG A 250 -3.52 11.24 -3.50
C ARG A 250 -5.01 11.26 -3.18
N TRP A 251 -5.49 12.37 -2.61
CA TRP A 251 -6.89 12.65 -2.31
C TRP A 251 -7.15 14.16 -2.40
N GLY A 252 -8.10 14.57 -3.25
CA GLY A 252 -8.23 15.98 -3.65
C GLY A 252 -6.89 16.56 -4.13
N ASP A 253 -6.51 17.72 -3.57
CA ASP A 253 -5.23 18.41 -3.85
C ASP A 253 -4.07 17.98 -2.94
N ARG A 254 -4.28 16.97 -2.09
CA ARG A 254 -3.28 16.50 -1.13
C ARG A 254 -2.62 15.23 -1.62
N SER A 255 -1.36 15.05 -1.24
CA SER A 255 -0.62 13.82 -1.47
C SER A 255 0.19 13.41 -0.25
N ARG A 256 0.54 12.13 -0.20
CA ARG A 256 1.49 11.55 0.75
C ARG A 256 2.41 10.58 0.00
N PRO A 257 3.74 10.71 0.15
CA PRO A 257 4.68 9.73 -0.40
C PRO A 257 4.44 8.34 0.18
N VAL A 258 4.57 7.31 -0.66
CA VAL A 258 4.50 5.91 -0.27
C VAL A 258 5.82 5.26 -0.66
N ARG A 259 6.55 4.75 0.33
CA ARG A 259 7.87 4.13 0.12
C ARG A 259 7.74 2.88 -0.73
N GLY A 260 6.75 2.07 -0.39
CA GLY A 260 6.55 0.78 -1.03
C GLY A 260 5.13 0.27 -0.93
N VAL A 261 4.74 -0.57 -1.88
CA VAL A 261 3.41 -1.11 -2.09
C VAL A 261 3.52 -2.59 -2.43
N PHE A 262 2.69 -3.42 -1.81
CA PHE A 262 2.63 -4.86 -2.13
C PHE A 262 1.21 -5.40 -1.95
N PRO A 263 0.82 -6.45 -2.68
CA PRO A 263 -0.48 -7.09 -2.47
C PRO A 263 -0.51 -7.82 -1.13
N MET A 264 -1.67 -7.78 -0.47
CA MET A 264 -1.98 -8.48 0.77
C MET A 264 -2.88 -9.69 0.46
N PRO A 265 -2.85 -10.75 1.28
CA PRO A 265 -3.73 -11.90 1.10
C PRO A 265 -5.20 -11.49 1.26
N TYR A 266 -6.07 -12.11 0.48
CA TYR A 266 -7.51 -11.96 0.59
C TYR A 266 -8.20 -13.30 0.43
N GLU A 267 -9.00 -13.65 1.43
CA GLU A 267 -9.95 -14.76 1.36
C GLU A 267 -11.33 -14.22 1.76
N PRO A 268 -12.36 -14.35 0.91
CA PRO A 268 -13.70 -13.87 1.22
C PRO A 268 -14.27 -14.50 2.49
N LYS A 269 -14.86 -13.68 3.34
CA LYS A 269 -15.65 -14.14 4.50
C LYS A 269 -17.04 -13.54 4.46
N ARG A 270 -18.02 -14.23 5.04
CA ARG A 270 -19.39 -13.70 5.13
C ARG A 270 -19.45 -12.68 6.28
N PRO A 271 -19.94 -11.45 6.04
CA PRO A 271 -20.14 -10.48 7.11
C PRO A 271 -21.12 -10.95 8.19
N PRO A 272 -21.00 -10.45 9.43
CA PRO A 272 -21.95 -10.75 10.49
C PRO A 272 -23.34 -10.19 10.16
N LYS A 273 -24.37 -10.79 10.75
CA LYS A 273 -25.68 -10.13 10.87
C LYS A 273 -25.58 -9.12 12.01
N LEU A 274 -25.93 -7.87 11.72
CA LEU A 274 -25.89 -6.76 12.67
C LEU A 274 -27.27 -6.46 13.24
#